data_AF-I4AET8-F1
#
_entry.id   AF-I4AET8-F1
#
_cell.length_a   1.000
_cell.length_b   1.000
_cell.length_c   1.000
_cell.angle_alpha   90.00
_cell.angle_beta   90.00
_cell.angle_gamma   90.00
#
_symmetry.space_group_name_H-M   'P 1'
#
loop_
_entity.id
_entity.type
_entity.pdbx_description
1 polymer ?
#
loop_
_entity_poly.entity_id
_entity_poly.type
_entity_poly.pdbx_seq_one_letter_code
_entity_poly.pdbx_strand_id
1 'polypeptide(L)'
;MQKKTQKLTVYVIVGLLIISLVGTSFMFLGDMRPTVGKNYQDQINSLKQALEANPQDTQIRLSLADTYYDWGMQTLSQDMSEENLGATTSILQQAVAEYQEVLKTEKNVNILVDMATAAFYTSQNELADQTFQEALQEDPNFYNGLYNYGVFLYSQGNYGKAIEQWEKALTVENISKDNQDRLERNIKLAQEGIVQQFQQSGNGDSPDSNSEAK
;
A
#
# COMPACT_ATOMS: atom_id res chain seq x y z
N MET A 1 53.23 -52.27 -33.04
CA MET A 1 52.19 -52.53 -32.03
C MET A 1 50.89 -51.89 -32.53
N GLN A 2 49.92 -52.70 -32.99
CA GLN A 2 48.63 -52.22 -33.49
C GLN A 2 47.58 -52.29 -32.38
N LYS A 3 46.86 -51.19 -32.12
CA LYS A 3 45.51 -51.25 -31.55
C LYS A 3 44.57 -50.40 -32.41
N LYS A 4 43.63 -51.09 -33.03
CA LYS A 4 42.57 -50.57 -33.90
C LYS A 4 41.55 -49.80 -33.07
N THR A 5 41.11 -48.68 -33.63
CA THR A 5 39.87 -47.96 -33.33
C THR A 5 38.64 -48.85 -33.54
N GLN A 6 37.76 -48.92 -32.54
CA GLN A 6 36.33 -49.20 -32.77
C GLN A 6 35.50 -48.38 -31.77
N LYS A 7 34.83 -47.34 -32.30
CA LYS A 7 33.64 -46.75 -31.68
C LYS A 7 32.49 -47.70 -32.00
N LEU A 8 31.84 -48.26 -30.99
CA LEU A 8 30.54 -48.89 -31.14
C LEU A 8 29.65 -48.49 -29.97
N THR A 9 28.77 -47.53 -30.24
CA THR A 9 27.60 -47.18 -29.45
C THR A 9 26.68 -48.40 -29.35
N VAL A 10 26.39 -48.89 -28.14
CA VAL A 10 25.23 -49.75 -27.87
C VAL A 10 24.63 -49.34 -26.53
N TYR A 11 23.46 -48.70 -26.61
CA TYR A 11 22.53 -48.47 -25.51
C TYR A 11 21.80 -49.76 -25.14
N VAL A 12 21.17 -49.74 -23.96
CA VAL A 12 20.18 -50.69 -23.41
C VAL A 12 20.86 -51.90 -22.72
N ILE A 13 20.70 -52.09 -21.41
CA ILE A 13 19.50 -52.66 -20.77
C ILE A 13 19.43 -52.26 -19.28
N VAL A 14 18.28 -51.66 -18.89
CA VAL A 14 17.38 -51.96 -17.76
C VAL A 14 18.03 -52.30 -16.40
N GLY A 15 17.71 -51.67 -15.27
CA GLY A 15 16.69 -50.69 -14.92
C GLY A 15 16.71 -50.55 -13.41
N LEU A 16 16.87 -49.33 -12.90
CA LEU A 16 16.63 -48.99 -11.50
C LEU A 16 15.95 -47.63 -11.44
N LEU A 17 14.63 -47.70 -11.32
CA LEU A 17 13.77 -46.88 -10.47
C LEU A 17 14.06 -45.37 -10.45
N ILE A 18 13.44 -44.64 -11.38
CA ILE A 18 12.85 -43.36 -11.03
C ILE A 18 11.41 -43.38 -11.54
N ILE A 19 10.51 -43.43 -10.57
CA ILE A 19 9.08 -43.55 -10.73
C ILE A 19 8.57 -42.35 -11.54
N SER A 20 8.24 -42.60 -12.80
CA SER A 20 7.28 -41.78 -13.54
C SER A 20 5.88 -42.19 -13.07
N LEU A 21 5.25 -41.37 -12.24
CA LEU A 21 3.82 -41.45 -12.00
C LEU A 21 3.16 -40.14 -12.44
N VAL A 22 2.45 -40.29 -13.54
CA VAL A 22 1.47 -39.37 -14.10
C VAL A 22 0.38 -39.09 -13.07
N GLY A 23 -0.09 -37.84 -13.02
CA GLY A 23 -1.52 -37.58 -12.86
C GLY A 23 -2.04 -37.39 -11.43
N THR A 24 -2.57 -36.19 -11.23
CA THR A 24 -3.76 -35.86 -10.41
C THR A 24 -3.71 -36.22 -8.92
N SER A 25 -3.39 -35.22 -8.10
CA SER A 25 -4.02 -35.07 -6.78
C SER A 25 -4.53 -33.65 -6.64
N PHE A 26 -5.84 -33.51 -6.83
CA PHE A 26 -6.66 -32.38 -6.42
C PHE A 26 -6.48 -32.12 -4.92
N MET A 27 -6.41 -30.83 -4.57
CA MET A 27 -7.13 -30.22 -3.44
C MET A 27 -6.77 -30.65 -2.01
N PHE A 28 -5.98 -29.80 -1.35
CA PHE A 28 -6.31 -29.34 0.00
C PHE A 28 -6.18 -27.81 0.02
N LEU A 29 -7.31 -27.13 -0.15
CA LEU A 29 -7.46 -25.70 0.11
C LEU A 29 -7.46 -25.50 1.63
N GLY A 30 -6.36 -24.98 2.14
CA GLY A 30 -6.25 -24.41 3.48
C GLY A 30 -5.13 -23.38 3.44
N ASP A 31 -5.50 -22.11 3.26
CA ASP A 31 -4.67 -20.90 3.43
C ASP A 31 -3.17 -21.02 3.16
N MET A 32 -2.77 -21.43 1.96
CA MET A 32 -1.41 -21.11 1.48
C MET A 32 -1.38 -19.69 0.93
N ARG A 33 -1.53 -18.71 1.84
CA ARG A 33 -0.85 -17.43 1.66
C ARG A 33 0.65 -17.78 1.75
N PRO A 34 1.44 -17.59 0.68
CA PRO A 34 2.85 -17.90 0.75
C PRO A 34 3.48 -17.04 1.85
N THR A 35 3.90 -17.63 2.97
CA THR A 35 4.86 -16.98 3.87
C THR A 35 6.23 -17.07 3.23
N VAL A 36 6.39 -16.40 2.09
CA VAL A 36 7.66 -16.16 1.42
C VAL A 36 8.41 -15.20 2.32
N GLY A 37 9.57 -15.60 2.82
CA GLY A 37 10.44 -14.70 3.61
C GLY A 37 10.61 -13.37 2.89
N LYS A 38 10.67 -12.27 3.66
CA LYS A 38 10.65 -10.85 3.23
C LYS A 38 11.79 -10.47 2.26
N ASN A 39 11.86 -11.10 1.10
CA ASN A 39 12.58 -10.61 -0.05
C ASN A 39 11.56 -10.09 -1.06
N TYR A 40 11.06 -8.88 -0.78
CA TYR A 40 10.13 -8.18 -1.67
C TYR A 40 10.67 -8.09 -3.10
N GLN A 41 11.99 -7.98 -3.25
CA GLN A 41 12.64 -7.89 -4.55
C GLN A 41 12.48 -9.18 -5.39
N ASP A 42 12.67 -10.35 -4.80
CA ASP A 42 12.46 -11.63 -5.51
C ASP A 42 11.00 -11.83 -5.90
N GLN A 43 10.07 -11.43 -5.02
CA GLN A 43 8.63 -11.49 -5.28
C GLN A 43 8.24 -10.58 -6.45
N ILE A 44 8.70 -9.32 -6.42
CA ILE A 44 8.49 -8.35 -7.51
C ILE A 44 9.05 -8.87 -8.83
N ASN A 45 10.26 -9.42 -8.83
CA ASN A 45 10.88 -9.96 -10.05
C ASN A 45 10.06 -11.11 -10.63
N SER A 46 9.57 -12.02 -9.77
CA SER A 46 8.75 -13.16 -10.19
C SER A 46 7.40 -12.71 -10.76
N LEU A 47 6.76 -11.72 -10.12
CA LEU A 47 5.49 -11.16 -10.56
C LEU A 47 5.63 -10.40 -11.88
N LYS A 48 6.71 -9.63 -12.05
CA LYS A 48 7.02 -8.96 -13.33
C LYS A 48 7.19 -9.97 -14.47
N GLN A 49 7.95 -11.05 -14.25
CA GLN A 49 8.11 -12.10 -15.25
C GLN A 49 6.78 -12.76 -15.62
N ALA A 50 5.92 -13.01 -14.63
CA ALA A 50 4.60 -13.59 -14.87
C ALA A 50 3.71 -12.62 -15.68
N LEU A 51 3.80 -11.32 -15.41
CA LEU A 51 3.07 -10.28 -16.12
C LEU A 51 3.60 -10.05 -17.55
N GLU A 52 4.90 -10.27 -17.80
CA GLU A 52 5.44 -10.31 -19.17
C GLU A 52 4.82 -11.43 -20.00
N ALA A 53 4.58 -12.60 -19.38
CA ALA A 53 3.92 -13.72 -20.05
C ALA A 53 2.41 -13.52 -20.25
N ASN A 54 1.75 -12.78 -19.35
CA ASN A 54 0.33 -12.44 -19.44
C ASN A 54 0.04 -10.98 -19.00
N PRO A 55 0.21 -9.98 -19.88
CA PRO A 55 0.14 -8.55 -19.49
C PRO A 55 -1.23 -8.07 -19.03
N GLN A 56 -2.29 -8.82 -19.34
CA GLN A 56 -3.69 -8.49 -19.01
C GLN A 56 -4.17 -9.19 -17.73
N ASP A 57 -3.28 -9.90 -17.03
CA ASP A 57 -3.64 -10.57 -15.77
C ASP A 57 -3.76 -9.56 -14.62
N THR A 58 -4.98 -9.09 -14.39
CA THR A 58 -5.31 -8.13 -13.33
C THR A 58 -4.94 -8.67 -11.94
N GLN A 59 -5.04 -9.98 -11.71
CA GLN A 59 -4.73 -10.56 -10.40
C GLN A 59 -3.23 -10.58 -10.11
N ILE A 60 -2.41 -10.92 -11.11
CA ILE A 60 -0.95 -10.83 -10.98
C ILE A 60 -0.52 -9.37 -10.80
N ARG A 61 -1.15 -8.46 -11.54
CA ARG A 61 -0.89 -7.02 -11.41
C ARG A 61 -1.24 -6.48 -10.02
N LEU A 62 -2.39 -6.89 -9.47
CA LEU A 62 -2.77 -6.56 -8.10
C LEU A 62 -1.75 -7.08 -7.10
N SER A 63 -1.34 -8.34 -7.20
CA SER A 63 -0.29 -8.90 -6.34
C SER A 63 1.02 -8.12 -6.43
N LEU A 64 1.37 -7.61 -7.62
CA LEU A 64 2.55 -6.77 -7.81
C LEU A 64 2.40 -5.42 -7.10
N ALA A 65 1.25 -4.77 -7.24
CA ALA A 65 0.92 -3.52 -6.56
C ALA A 65 0.98 -3.66 -5.03
N ASP A 66 0.34 -4.71 -4.49
CA ASP A 66 0.33 -5.02 -3.06
C ASP A 66 1.73 -5.30 -2.53
N THR A 67 2.56 -6.02 -3.30
CA THR A 67 3.95 -6.31 -2.89
C THR A 67 4.79 -5.03 -2.81
N TYR A 68 4.61 -4.09 -3.76
CA TYR A 68 5.24 -2.77 -3.69
C TYR A 68 4.75 -1.98 -2.48
N TYR A 69 3.43 -1.94 -2.27
CA TYR A 69 2.82 -1.23 -1.16
C TYR A 69 3.33 -1.75 0.19
N ASP A 70 3.27 -3.06 0.41
CA ASP A 70 3.74 -3.72 1.63
C ASP A 70 5.22 -3.46 1.87
N TRP A 71 6.06 -3.50 0.83
CA TRP A 71 7.48 -3.18 0.98
C TRP A 71 7.69 -1.72 1.42
N GLY A 72 6.99 -0.79 0.77
CA GLY A 72 7.07 0.63 1.09
C GLY A 72 6.62 0.90 2.53
N MET A 73 5.43 0.41 2.91
CA MET A 73 4.86 0.58 4.24
C MET A 73 5.71 -0.10 5.33
N GLN A 74 6.24 -1.30 5.05
CA GLN A 74 7.14 -1.98 5.98
C GLN A 74 8.42 -1.19 6.21
N THR A 75 9.00 -0.60 5.15
CA THR A 75 10.21 0.23 5.25
C THR A 75 9.95 1.48 6.06
N LEU A 76 8.85 2.21 5.78
CA LEU A 76 8.43 3.38 6.56
C LEU A 76 8.28 3.06 8.05
N SER A 77 7.77 1.87 8.40
CA SER A 77 7.57 1.49 9.81
C SER A 77 8.87 1.16 10.56
N GLN A 78 9.94 0.78 9.84
CA GLN A 78 11.20 0.32 10.45
C GLN A 78 12.27 1.40 10.47
N ASP A 79 12.38 2.17 9.39
CA ASP A 79 13.47 3.13 9.20
C ASP A 79 13.00 4.30 8.32
N MET A 80 12.78 5.45 8.98
CA MET A 80 12.44 6.71 8.32
C MET A 80 13.66 7.60 8.06
N SER A 81 14.87 7.04 7.96
CA SER A 81 16.05 7.79 7.55
C SER A 81 15.89 8.37 6.13
N GLU A 82 16.50 9.53 5.89
CA GLU A 82 16.46 10.19 4.58
C GLU A 82 16.98 9.30 3.45
N GLU A 83 17.96 8.44 3.74
CA GLU A 83 18.51 7.46 2.80
C GLU A 83 17.44 6.49 2.29
N ASN A 84 16.62 5.95 3.19
CA ASN A 84 15.58 4.99 2.84
C ASN A 84 14.30 5.67 2.32
N LEU A 85 14.09 6.96 2.57
CA LEU A 85 12.92 7.69 2.11
C LEU A 85 12.86 7.80 0.58
N GLY A 86 14.00 8.02 -0.08
CA GLY A 86 14.06 8.11 -1.55
C GLY A 86 13.68 6.80 -2.24
N ALA A 87 14.25 5.68 -1.79
CA ALA A 87 13.93 4.35 -2.32
C ALA A 87 12.47 3.97 -2.03
N THR A 88 12.00 4.24 -0.80
CA THR A 88 10.61 3.98 -0.39
C THR A 88 9.61 4.78 -1.20
N THR A 89 9.91 6.05 -1.50
CA THR A 89 9.07 6.89 -2.37
C THR A 89 8.93 6.26 -3.76
N SER A 90 10.03 5.79 -4.36
CA SER A 90 10.02 5.12 -5.67
C SER A 90 9.25 3.80 -5.65
N ILE A 91 9.34 3.04 -4.56
CA ILE A 91 8.59 1.79 -4.35
C ILE A 91 7.07 2.07 -4.28
N LEU A 92 6.66 3.05 -3.48
CA LEU A 92 5.25 3.41 -3.35
C LEU A 92 4.67 4.05 -4.62
N GLN A 93 5.49 4.77 -5.40
CA GLN A 93 5.07 5.26 -6.72
C GLN A 93 4.79 4.11 -7.70
N GLN A 94 5.56 3.01 -7.63
CA GLN A 94 5.27 1.80 -8.40
C GLN A 94 3.97 1.14 -7.95
N ALA A 95 3.68 1.11 -6.64
CA ALA A 95 2.39 0.63 -6.14
C ALA A 95 1.22 1.44 -6.72
N VAL A 96 1.31 2.78 -6.69
CA VAL A 96 0.30 3.67 -7.28
C VAL A 96 0.07 3.35 -8.77
N ALA A 97 1.14 3.23 -9.55
CA ALA A 97 1.03 2.96 -10.99
C ALA A 97 0.33 1.63 -11.28
N GLU A 98 0.67 0.57 -10.55
CA GLU A 98 0.05 -0.74 -10.76
C GLU A 98 -1.41 -0.77 -10.26
N TYR A 99 -1.73 -0.10 -9.16
CA TYR A 99 -3.12 0.05 -8.72
C TYR A 99 -3.99 0.80 -9.73
N GLN A 100 -3.46 1.86 -10.35
CA GLN A 100 -4.18 2.60 -11.40
C GLN A 100 -4.56 1.68 -12.57
N GLU A 101 -3.67 0.78 -12.98
CA GLU A 101 -3.97 -0.19 -14.04
C GLU A 101 -5.03 -1.22 -13.61
N VAL A 102 -4.97 -1.71 -12.37
CA VAL A 102 -5.99 -2.63 -11.83
C VAL A 102 -7.38 -1.98 -11.80
N LEU A 103 -7.44 -0.73 -11.32
CA LEU A 103 -8.68 0.04 -11.17
C LEU A 103 -9.37 0.38 -12.49
N LYS A 104 -8.69 0.27 -13.64
CA LYS A 104 -9.34 0.39 -14.97
C LYS A 104 -10.34 -0.73 -15.24
N THR A 105 -10.14 -1.89 -14.62
CA THR A 105 -10.95 -3.10 -14.87
C THR A 105 -11.79 -3.51 -13.68
N GLU A 106 -11.33 -3.22 -12.46
CA GLU A 106 -12.01 -3.60 -11.23
C GLU A 106 -12.05 -2.42 -10.27
N LYS A 107 -13.25 -1.92 -9.96
CA LYS A 107 -13.41 -0.90 -8.92
C LYS A 107 -13.54 -1.59 -7.55
N ASN A 108 -12.61 -1.32 -6.65
CA ASN A 108 -12.56 -1.95 -5.33
C ASN A 108 -12.11 -0.94 -4.27
N VAL A 109 -12.91 -0.79 -3.21
CA VAL A 109 -12.65 0.21 -2.15
C VAL A 109 -11.36 -0.02 -1.38
N ASN A 110 -10.92 -1.28 -1.23
CA ASN A 110 -9.64 -1.57 -0.58
C ASN A 110 -8.48 -1.06 -1.44
N ILE A 111 -8.52 -1.34 -2.74
CA ILE A 111 -7.50 -0.92 -3.71
C ILE A 111 -7.45 0.61 -3.80
N LEU A 112 -8.61 1.28 -3.82
CA LEU A 112 -8.67 2.74 -3.81
C LEU A 112 -8.00 3.33 -2.56
N VAL A 113 -8.27 2.77 -1.37
CA VAL A 113 -7.67 3.25 -0.12
C VAL A 113 -6.16 2.99 -0.06
N ASP A 114 -5.68 1.83 -0.51
CA ASP A 114 -4.24 1.54 -0.54
C ASP A 114 -3.52 2.43 -1.56
N MET A 115 -4.11 2.66 -2.74
CA MET A 115 -3.58 3.60 -3.73
C MET A 115 -3.53 5.04 -3.18
N ALA A 116 -4.61 5.50 -2.53
CA ALA A 116 -4.66 6.83 -1.94
C ALA A 116 -3.60 7.00 -0.83
N THR A 117 -3.38 5.95 -0.04
CA THR A 117 -2.37 5.93 1.02
C THR A 117 -0.96 5.98 0.44
N ALA A 118 -0.67 5.19 -0.61
CA ALA A 118 0.60 5.24 -1.33
C ALA A 118 0.84 6.61 -2.00
N ALA A 119 -0.21 7.21 -2.57
CA ALA A 119 -0.16 8.56 -3.15
C ALA A 119 0.16 9.62 -2.07
N PHE A 120 -0.44 9.50 -0.89
CA PHE A 120 -0.14 10.38 0.24
C PHE A 120 1.34 10.32 0.64
N TYR A 121 1.88 9.11 0.88
CA TYR A 121 3.29 8.95 1.28
C TYR A 121 4.30 9.32 0.18
N THR A 122 3.84 9.50 -1.05
CA THR A 122 4.66 9.95 -2.19
C THR A 122 4.40 11.41 -2.56
N SER A 123 3.73 12.17 -1.69
CA SER A 123 3.40 13.59 -1.87
C SER A 123 2.52 13.91 -3.08
N GLN A 124 1.83 12.91 -3.64
CA GLN A 124 0.84 13.07 -4.70
C GLN A 124 -0.52 13.49 -4.09
N ASN A 125 -0.54 14.63 -3.40
CA ASN A 125 -1.66 15.04 -2.53
C ASN A 125 -3.00 15.17 -3.25
N GLU A 126 -3.01 15.69 -4.47
CA GLU A 126 -4.24 15.81 -5.27
C GLU A 126 -4.83 14.45 -5.63
N LEU A 127 -3.97 13.51 -6.03
CA LEU A 127 -4.36 12.13 -6.32
C LEU A 127 -4.87 11.44 -5.05
N ALA A 128 -4.19 11.62 -3.92
CA ALA A 128 -4.61 11.05 -2.65
C ALA A 128 -6.01 11.54 -2.24
N ASP A 129 -6.26 12.86 -2.26
CA ASP A 129 -7.54 13.46 -1.89
C ASP A 129 -8.69 12.93 -2.79
N GLN A 130 -8.48 12.95 -4.11
CA GLN A 130 -9.48 12.47 -5.07
C GLN A 130 -9.78 10.98 -4.88
N THR A 131 -8.74 10.16 -4.68
CA THR A 131 -8.89 8.71 -4.55
C THR A 131 -9.58 8.33 -3.24
N PHE A 132 -9.28 9.01 -2.12
CA PHE A 132 -10.01 8.82 -0.87
C PHE A 132 -11.49 9.21 -1.00
N GLN A 133 -11.78 10.32 -1.67
CA GLN A 133 -13.16 10.73 -1.94
C GLN A 133 -13.88 9.70 -2.81
N GLU A 134 -13.23 9.15 -3.82
CA GLU A 134 -13.80 8.10 -4.66
C GLU A 134 -14.09 6.84 -3.84
N ALA A 135 -13.17 6.38 -2.99
CA ALA A 135 -13.39 5.23 -2.11
C ALA A 135 -14.63 5.40 -1.22
N LEU A 136 -14.82 6.60 -0.66
CA LEU A 136 -15.94 6.92 0.23
C LEU A 136 -17.24 7.26 -0.52
N GLN A 137 -17.19 7.52 -1.82
CA GLN A 137 -18.38 7.57 -2.66
C GLN A 137 -18.90 6.15 -2.94
N GLU A 138 -18.01 5.18 -3.14
CA GLU A 138 -18.37 3.78 -3.35
C GLU A 138 -18.86 3.10 -2.07
N ASP A 139 -18.17 3.30 -0.96
CA ASP A 139 -18.61 2.83 0.37
C ASP A 139 -18.45 3.94 1.42
N PRO A 140 -19.53 4.68 1.71
CA PRO A 140 -19.52 5.77 2.70
C PRO A 140 -19.18 5.35 4.12
N ASN A 141 -19.30 4.06 4.46
CA ASN A 141 -19.06 3.52 5.80
C ASN A 141 -17.76 2.70 5.86
N PHE A 142 -16.91 2.76 4.83
CA PHE A 142 -15.67 2.01 4.80
C PHE A 142 -14.69 2.55 5.85
N TYR A 143 -14.58 1.85 6.98
CA TYR A 143 -13.79 2.29 8.13
C TYR A 143 -12.35 2.67 7.76
N ASN A 144 -11.64 1.85 6.98
CA ASN A 144 -10.25 2.11 6.60
C ASN A 144 -10.14 3.39 5.75
N GLY A 145 -11.09 3.63 4.84
CA GLY A 145 -11.14 4.85 4.04
C GLY A 145 -11.38 6.09 4.90
N LEU A 146 -12.36 6.03 5.81
CA LEU A 146 -12.66 7.15 6.72
C LEU A 146 -11.48 7.46 7.65
N TYR A 147 -10.85 6.42 8.21
CA TYR A 147 -9.69 6.57 9.09
C TYR A 147 -8.48 7.15 8.35
N ASN A 148 -8.08 6.56 7.22
CA ASN A 148 -6.90 6.99 6.47
C ASN A 148 -7.11 8.36 5.83
N TYR A 149 -8.31 8.68 5.34
CA TYR A 149 -8.58 10.01 4.81
C TYR A 149 -8.51 11.08 5.88
N GLY A 150 -9.00 10.80 7.10
CA GLY A 150 -8.82 11.70 8.23
C GLY A 150 -7.34 11.93 8.59
N VAL A 151 -6.50 10.89 8.53
CA VAL A 151 -5.05 11.01 8.74
C VAL A 151 -4.40 11.91 7.67
N PHE A 152 -4.74 11.69 6.41
CA PHE A 152 -4.30 12.53 5.30
C PHE A 152 -4.73 13.99 5.50
N LEU A 153 -6.00 14.25 5.77
CA LEU A 153 -6.52 15.61 5.98
C LEU A 153 -5.83 16.31 7.17
N TYR A 154 -5.59 15.56 8.25
CA TYR A 154 -4.85 16.06 9.41
C TYR A 154 -3.42 16.48 9.03
N SER A 155 -2.71 15.67 8.23
CA SER A 155 -1.35 16.01 7.79
C SER A 155 -1.30 17.23 6.88
N GLN A 156 -2.39 17.54 6.17
CA GLN A 156 -2.54 18.76 5.38
C GLN A 156 -2.96 19.98 6.21
N GLY A 157 -3.11 19.85 7.54
CA GLY A 157 -3.61 20.90 8.42
C GLY A 157 -5.12 21.15 8.31
N ASN A 158 -5.85 20.31 7.58
CA ASN A 158 -7.30 20.40 7.42
C ASN A 158 -8.02 19.72 8.59
N TYR A 159 -7.73 20.16 9.82
CA TYR A 159 -8.15 19.50 11.07
C TYR A 159 -9.67 19.33 11.18
N GLY A 160 -10.46 20.32 10.76
CA GLY A 160 -11.93 20.22 10.80
C GLY A 160 -12.46 19.08 9.94
N LYS A 161 -11.98 18.98 8.69
CA LYS A 161 -12.37 17.89 7.78
C LYS A 161 -11.87 16.52 8.26
N ALA A 162 -10.71 16.47 8.91
CA ALA A 162 -10.19 15.25 9.51
C ALA A 162 -11.13 14.73 10.62
N ILE A 163 -11.57 15.62 11.51
CA ILE A 163 -12.56 15.31 12.55
C ILE A 163 -13.85 14.76 11.94
N GLU A 164 -14.38 15.40 10.89
CA GLU A 164 -15.59 14.92 10.21
C GLU A 164 -15.47 13.46 9.72
N GLN A 165 -14.32 13.06 9.16
CA GLN A 165 -14.13 11.67 8.71
C GLN A 165 -14.04 10.70 9.89
N TRP A 166 -13.33 11.09 10.95
CA TRP A 166 -13.18 10.24 12.14
C TRP A 166 -14.48 10.11 12.94
N GLU A 167 -15.30 11.16 12.99
CA GLU A 167 -16.65 11.10 13.58
C GLU A 167 -17.56 10.16 12.79
N LYS A 168 -17.52 10.19 11.45
CA LYS A 168 -18.20 9.19 10.62
C LYS A 168 -17.69 7.78 10.93
N ALA A 169 -16.37 7.59 11.06
CA ALA A 169 -15.78 6.29 11.35
C ALA A 169 -16.26 5.72 12.69
N LEU A 170 -16.53 6.57 13.70
CA LEU A 170 -17.12 6.16 14.99
C LEU A 170 -18.55 5.60 14.86
N THR A 171 -19.26 5.92 13.77
CA THR A 171 -20.63 5.43 13.52
C THR A 171 -20.69 4.09 12.78
N VAL A 172 -19.55 3.58 12.31
CA VAL A 172 -19.48 2.29 11.59
C VAL A 172 -19.89 1.14 12.52
N GLU A 173 -20.78 0.27 12.03
CA GLU A 173 -21.26 -0.88 12.79
C GLU A 173 -20.10 -1.82 13.21
N ASN A 174 -20.19 -2.37 14.42
CA ASN A 174 -19.21 -3.32 14.98
C ASN A 174 -17.76 -2.78 15.06
N ILE A 175 -17.58 -1.46 15.13
CA ILE A 175 -16.28 -0.87 15.43
C ILE A 175 -15.73 -1.40 16.78
N SER A 176 -14.47 -1.83 16.78
CA SER A 176 -13.81 -2.32 17.99
C SER A 176 -13.52 -1.19 18.99
N LYS A 177 -13.44 -1.51 20.29
CA LYS A 177 -13.11 -0.51 21.31
C LYS A 177 -11.73 0.13 21.08
N ASP A 178 -10.75 -0.63 20.61
CA ASP A 178 -9.43 -0.10 20.25
C ASP A 178 -9.52 0.95 19.12
N ASN A 179 -10.29 0.65 18.07
CA ASN A 179 -10.52 1.56 16.97
C ASN A 179 -11.25 2.83 17.43
N GLN A 180 -12.26 2.70 18.29
CA GLN A 180 -12.93 3.85 18.91
C GLN A 180 -11.94 4.72 19.69
N ASP A 181 -11.14 4.12 20.57
CA ASP A 181 -10.16 4.85 21.39
C ASP A 181 -9.11 5.55 20.52
N ARG A 182 -8.70 4.94 19.41
CA ARG A 182 -7.79 5.56 18.43
C ARG A 182 -8.42 6.77 17.74
N LEU A 183 -9.67 6.67 17.30
CA LEU A 183 -10.40 7.78 16.67
C LEU A 183 -10.61 8.94 17.65
N GLU A 184 -11.02 8.66 18.88
CA GLU A 184 -11.20 9.68 19.93
C GLU A 184 -9.90 10.43 20.22
N ARG A 185 -8.77 9.72 20.29
CA ARG A 185 -7.45 10.36 20.42
C ARG A 185 -7.11 11.24 19.22
N ASN A 186 -7.35 10.76 18.00
CA ASN A 186 -7.09 11.51 16.79
C ASN A 186 -7.94 12.80 16.71
N ILE A 187 -9.23 12.71 17.03
CA ILE A 187 -10.15 13.86 17.08
C ILE A 187 -9.65 14.89 18.09
N LYS A 188 -9.25 14.46 19.30
CA LYS A 188 -8.70 15.35 20.31
C LYS A 188 -7.44 16.08 19.83
N LEU A 189 -6.51 15.38 19.19
CA LEU A 189 -5.29 15.98 18.62
C LEU A 189 -5.63 17.02 17.54
N ALA A 190 -6.60 16.75 16.67
CA ALA A 190 -7.06 17.72 15.67
C ALA A 190 -7.69 18.97 16.30
N GLN A 191 -8.47 18.81 17.37
CA GLN A 191 -9.03 19.94 18.11
C GLN A 191 -7.92 20.82 18.71
N GLU A 192 -6.89 20.21 19.29
CA GLU A 192 -5.71 20.92 19.79
C GLU A 192 -4.96 21.64 18.65
N GLY A 193 -4.83 21.01 17.48
CA GLY A 193 -4.24 21.61 16.28
C GLY A 193 -4.96 22.88 15.82
N ILE A 194 -6.30 22.88 15.86
CA ILE A 194 -7.12 24.08 15.55
C ILE A 194 -6.82 25.22 16.52
N VAL A 195 -6.75 24.93 17.82
CA VAL A 195 -6.48 25.95 18.85
C VAL A 195 -5.09 26.57 18.63
N GLN A 196 -4.07 25.74 18.36
CA GLN A 196 -2.72 26.21 18.10
C GLN A 196 -2.65 27.08 16.84
N GLN A 197 -3.33 26.67 15.76
CA GLN A 197 -3.40 27.44 14.52
C GLN A 197 -4.03 28.82 14.76
N PHE A 198 -5.10 28.89 15.56
CA PHE A 198 -5.75 30.16 15.90
C PHE A 198 -4.82 31.07 16.72
N GLN A 199 -4.15 30.54 17.73
CA GLN A 199 -3.19 31.29 18.55
C GLN A 199 -2.02 31.86 17.74
N GLN A 200 -1.53 31.11 16.75
CA GLN A 200 -0.48 31.58 15.85
C GLN A 200 -0.97 32.69 14.92
N SER A 201 -2.22 32.60 14.43
CA SER A 201 -2.81 33.66 13.60
C SER A 201 -3.11 34.96 14.35
N GLY A 202 -3.49 34.88 15.63
CA GLY A 202 -3.81 36.06 16.46
C GLY A 202 -2.60 36.86 16.96
N ASN A 203 -1.39 36.30 16.91
CA ASN A 203 -0.16 36.99 17.32
C ASN A 203 0.52 37.77 16.17
N GLY A 204 -0.02 37.72 14.94
CA GLY A 204 0.52 38.43 13.77
C GLY A 204 -0.03 39.85 13.55
N ASP A 205 -1.13 40.22 14.20
CA ASP A 205 -1.83 41.51 14.02
C ASP A 205 -1.75 42.40 15.28
N SER A 206 -0.56 42.58 15.86
CA SER A 206 -0.36 43.75 16.73
C SER A 206 -0.31 44.99 15.82
N PRO A 207 -1.23 45.97 15.97
CA PRO A 207 -1.10 47.24 15.27
C PRO A 207 0.22 47.86 15.73
N ASP A 208 1.09 48.23 14.79
CA ASP A 208 2.27 49.04 15.03
C ASP A 208 1.86 50.31 15.80
N SER A 209 1.93 50.25 17.12
CA SER A 209 1.79 51.41 17.99
C SER A 209 3.14 52.10 18.04
N ASN A 210 3.56 52.71 16.93
CA ASN A 210 4.46 53.85 17.01
C ASN A 210 4.35 54.79 15.80
N SER A 211 3.15 55.36 15.63
CA SER A 211 2.98 56.66 14.99
C SER A 211 2.66 57.73 16.04
N GLU A 212 3.63 58.09 16.88
CA GLU A 212 3.59 59.35 17.64
C GLU A 212 4.99 59.99 17.54
N ALA A 213 5.17 60.93 16.62
CA ALA A 213 4.95 62.37 16.83
C ALA A 213 6.05 63.03 17.70
N LYS A 214 7.12 63.49 17.05
CA LYS A 214 7.50 64.92 16.98
C LYS A 214 8.75 65.13 16.12
#